data_AF-A0A401R5H0-F1
#
_entry.id   AF-A0A401R5H0-F1
#
_cell.length_a   1.000
_cell.length_b   1.000
_cell.length_c   1.000
_cell.angle_alpha   90.00
_cell.angle_beta   90.00
_cell.angle_gamma   90.00
#
_symmetry.space_group_name_H-M   'P 1'
#
loop_
_entity.id
_entity.type
_entity.pdbx_description
1 polymer ?
#
loop_
_entity_poly.entity_id
_entity_poly.type
_entity_poly.pdbx_seq_one_letter_code
_entity_poly.pdbx_strand_id
1 'polypeptide(L)' 'MFGRKNTANTADAAAEYKTAKKALHDNQRAEKAAGIREETDTFHALNGRVLETEKNVPWYRR' A
#
# COMPACT_ATOMS: atom_id res chain seq x y z
N MET A 1 -10.07 0.50 -32.27
CA MET A 1 -9.30 1.30 -31.29
C MET A 1 -9.68 0.83 -29.88
N PHE A 2 -8.81 0.04 -29.23
CA PHE A 2 -9.08 -0.53 -27.92
C PHE A 2 -8.87 0.49 -26.78
N GLY A 3 -9.91 0.66 -25.95
CA GLY A 3 -9.79 0.63 -24.48
C GLY A 3 -8.98 1.70 -23.76
N ARG A 4 -9.38 2.98 -23.84
CA ARG A 4 -8.84 4.05 -22.97
C ARG A 4 -9.60 4.26 -21.64
N LYS A 5 -10.52 3.35 -21.27
CA LYS A 5 -11.39 3.54 -20.08
C LYS A 5 -10.85 2.95 -18.76
N ASN A 6 -9.79 2.13 -18.78
CA ASN A 6 -9.29 1.44 -17.58
C ASN A 6 -7.90 1.88 -17.09
N THR A 7 -7.18 2.72 -17.83
CA THR A 7 -5.82 3.15 -17.46
C THR A 7 -5.80 4.17 -16.32
N ALA A 8 -6.82 5.01 -16.19
CA ALA A 8 -6.93 5.97 -15.08
C ALA A 8 -7.10 5.23 -13.73
N ASN A 9 -8.11 4.36 -13.61
CA ASN A 9 -8.34 3.54 -12.41
C ASN A 9 -7.14 2.69 -11.99
N THR A 10 -6.30 2.26 -12.94
CA THR A 10 -5.12 1.44 -12.64
C THR A 10 -3.90 2.27 -12.25
N ALA A 11 -3.73 3.47 -12.81
CA ALA A 11 -2.71 4.41 -12.37
C ALA A 11 -2.99 4.95 -10.96
N ASP A 12 -4.25 5.25 -10.67
CA ASP A 12 -4.71 5.69 -9.35
C ASP A 12 -4.52 4.58 -8.31
N ALA A 13 -4.92 3.34 -8.61
CA ALA A 13 -4.70 2.20 -7.71
C ALA A 13 -3.21 1.93 -7.44
N ALA A 14 -2.34 2.08 -8.44
CA ALA A 14 -0.90 1.93 -8.26
C ALA A 14 -0.29 3.07 -7.41
N ALA A 15 -0.81 4.29 -7.53
CA ALA A 15 -0.39 5.44 -6.72
C ALA A 15 -0.84 5.29 -5.25
N GLU A 16 -2.06 4.81 -5.02
CA GLU A 16 -2.57 4.50 -3.68
C GLU A 16 -1.76 3.39 -3.01
N TYR A 17 -1.46 2.30 -3.72
CA TYR A 17 -0.59 1.24 -3.20
C TYR A 17 0.80 1.76 -2.82
N LYS A 18 1.43 2.58 -3.67
CA LYS A 18 2.74 3.19 -3.36
C LYS A 18 2.67 4.08 -2.12
N THR A 19 1.60 4.86 -1.97
CA THR A 19 1.39 5.73 -0.81
C THR A 19 1.21 4.92 0.46
N ALA A 20 0.38 3.86 0.43
CA ALA A 20 0.19 2.95 1.54
C ALA A 20 1.50 2.26 1.95
N LYS A 21 2.29 1.79 0.97
CA LYS A 21 3.59 1.17 1.23
C LYS A 21 4.57 2.14 1.87
N LYS A 22 4.61 3.39 1.38
CA LYS A 22 5.46 4.44 1.97
C LYS A 22 5.09 4.66 3.44
N ALA A 23 3.80 4.79 3.75
CA ALA A 23 3.34 4.98 5.11
C ALA A 23 3.73 3.80 6.03
N LEU A 24 3.58 2.56 5.56
CA LEU A 24 4.02 1.37 6.29
C LEU A 24 5.53 1.40 6.60
N HIS A 25 6.35 1.69 5.59
CA HIS A 25 7.82 1.75 5.74
C HIS A 25 8.27 2.91 6.63
N ASP A 26 7.57 4.05 6.60
CA ASP A 26 7.86 5.19 7.47
C ASP A 26 7.51 4.85 8.93
N ASN A 27 6.39 4.16 9.17
CA ASN A 27 6.03 3.65 10.49
C ASN A 27 7.08 2.65 11.01
N GLN A 28 7.48 1.66 10.20
CA GLN A 28 8.53 0.71 10.59
C GLN A 28 9.86 1.40 10.93
N ARG A 29 10.21 2.47 10.19
CA ARG A 29 11.41 3.27 10.50
C ARG A 29 11.26 4.01 11.83
N ALA A 30 10.09 4.58 12.11
CA ALA A 30 9.79 5.24 13.37
C ALA A 30 9.81 4.25 14.55
N GLU A 31 9.16 3.09 14.41
CA GLU A 31 9.16 2.01 15.41
C GLU A 31 10.57 1.50 15.71
N LYS A 32 11.38 1.27 14.67
CA LYS A 32 12.78 0.89 14.82
C LYS A 32 13.59 1.97 15.56
N ALA A 33 13.36 3.24 15.26
CA ALA A 33 14.03 4.35 15.94
C ALA A 33 13.59 4.48 17.41
N ALA A 34 12.33 4.14 17.71
CA ALA A 34 11.79 4.06 19.06
C ALA A 34 12.19 2.78 19.82
N GLY A 35 12.86 1.83 19.15
CA GLY A 35 13.27 0.55 19.74
C GLY A 35 12.13 -0.47 19.89
N ILE A 36 10.98 -0.22 19.26
CA ILE A 36 9.83 -1.12 19.25
C ILE A 36 10.16 -2.31 18.34
N ARG A 37 10.03 -3.52 18.89
CA ARG A 37 10.32 -4.80 18.19
C ARG A 37 9.08 -5.65 17.92
N GLU A 38 7.98 -5.30 18.57
CA GLU A 38 6.68 -5.94 18.40
C GLU A 38 5.87 -5.24 17.31
N GLU A 39 4.98 -5.99 16.67
CA GLU A 39 4.04 -5.41 15.71
C GLU A 39 3.01 -4.56 16.47
N THR A 40 2.91 -3.29 16.12
CA THR A 40 1.96 -2.38 16.74
C THR A 40 0.62 -2.42 16.01
N ASP A 41 -0.44 -1.94 16.68
CA ASP A 41 -1.74 -1.73 16.03
C ASP A 41 -1.63 -0.81 14.80
N THR A 42 -0.73 0.18 14.86
CA THR A 42 -0.45 1.08 13.73
C THR A 42 0.17 0.31 12.56
N PHE A 43 1.13 -0.57 12.83
CA PHE A 43 1.71 -1.45 11.82
C PHE A 43 0.63 -2.33 11.17
N HIS A 44 -0.23 -2.97 11.98
CA HIS A 44 -1.32 -3.80 11.47
C HIS A 44 -2.31 -3.02 10.61
N ALA A 45 -2.71 -1.81 11.03
CA ALA A 45 -3.62 -0.96 10.26
C ALA A 45 -3.02 -0.53 8.91
N LEU A 46 -1.75 -0.12 8.90
CA LEU A 46 -1.04 0.28 7.68
C LEU A 46 -0.82 -0.90 6.75
N ASN A 47 -0.46 -2.06 7.30
CA ASN A 47 -0.30 -3.28 6.52
C ASN A 47 -1.63 -3.75 5.91
N GLY A 48 -2.73 -3.65 6.67
CA GLY A 48 -4.08 -3.90 6.15
C GLY A 48 -4.40 -3.02 4.94
N ARG A 49 -4.10 -1.72 5.02
CA ARG A 49 -4.31 -0.78 3.91
C ARG A 49 -3.44 -1.08 2.69
N VAL A 50 -2.20 -1.56 2.89
CA VAL A 50 -1.36 -2.05 1.78
C VAL A 50 -2.01 -3.25 1.10
N LEU A 51 -2.49 -4.23 1.86
CA LEU A 51 -3.15 -5.42 1.31
C LEU A 51 -4.46 -5.08 0.58
N GLU A 52 -5.24 -4.13 1.09
CA GLU A 52 -6.46 -3.67 0.41
C GLU A 52 -6.17 -2.96 -0.90
N THR A 53 -5.18 -2.06 -0.90
CA THR A 53 -4.80 -1.33 -2.12
C THR A 53 -4.13 -2.26 -3.15
N GLU A 54 -3.35 -3.24 -2.70
CA GLU A 54 -2.68 -4.23 -3.57
C GLU A 54 -3.68 -5.03 -4.43
N LYS A 55 -4.85 -5.39 -3.87
CA LYS A 55 -5.93 -6.10 -4.57
C LYS A 55 -6.52 -5.33 -5.76
N ASN A 56 -6.39 -4.01 -5.75
CA ASN A 56 -6.88 -3.14 -6.80
C ASN A 56 -5.85 -2.92 -7.92
N VAL A 57 -4.61 -3.38 -7.71
CA VAL A 57 -3.54 -3.18 -8.70
C VAL A 57 -3.55 -4.28 -9.75
N PRO A 58 -3.42 -3.95 -11.05
CA PRO A 58 -3.61 -4.92 -12.13
C PRO A 58 -2.67 -6.13 -12.14
N TRP A 59 -1.49 -6.06 -11.51
CA TRP A 59 -0.59 -7.22 -11.41
C TRP A 59 -1.04 -8.25 -10.37
N TYR A 60 -1.86 -7.87 -9.39
CA TYR A 60 -2.41 -8.78 -8.39
C TYR A 60 -3.62 -9.56 -8.92
N ARG A 61 -4.37 -8.99 -9.87
CA ARG A 61 -5.55 -9.61 -10.50
C ARG A 61 -5.21 -10.54 -11.67
N ARG A 62 -3.94 -10.84 -11.90
CA ARG A 62 -3.45 -11.58 -13.07
C ARG A 62 -3.35 -13.08 -12.81
#